data_AF-A0A1Y6C591-F1
#
_entry.id   AF-A0A1Y6C591-F1
#
_cell.length_a   1.000
_cell.length_b   1.000
_cell.length_c   1.000
_cell.angle_alpha   90.00
_cell.angle_beta   90.00
_cell.angle_gamma   90.00
#
_symmetry.space_group_name_H-M   'P 1'
#
loop_
_entity.id
_entity.type
_entity.pdbx_description
1 polymer ?
#
loop_
_entity_poly.entity_id
_entity_poly.type
_entity_poly.pdbx_seq_one_letter_code
_entity_poly.pdbx_strand_id
1 'polypeptide(L)'
;MIRKFLVCGKQQLYLQQQIIEGFSEIGKVIELQLPIRNFWDIEEDIKEVNYLLSAGESSSEIVTAYRKVLRSCAQYATKEDDRLWLYLHGSEKR
;
A
#
# COMPACT_ATOMS: atom_id res chain seq x y z
N MET A 1 1.55 16.34 8.87
CA MET A 1 1.71 14.90 8.58
C MET A 1 0.62 14.14 9.32
N ILE A 2 0.04 13.13 8.70
CA ILE A 2 -0.92 12.23 9.33
C ILE A 2 -0.29 10.84 9.43
N ARG A 3 -0.52 10.18 10.56
CA ARG A 3 -0.09 8.79 10.74
C ARG A 3 -1.16 7.86 10.16
N LYS A 4 -0.73 6.93 9.31
CA LYS A 4 -1.56 5.86 8.76
C LYS A 4 -0.78 4.56 8.77
N PHE A 5 -1.51 3.45 8.71
CA PHE A 5 -0.95 2.12 8.56
C PHE A 5 -1.39 1.55 7.22
N LEU A 6 -0.45 1.33 6.32
CA LEU A 6 -0.68 0.61 5.09
C LEU A 6 -0.75 -0.87 5.40
N VAL A 7 -1.90 -1.49 5.14
CA VAL A 7 -2.10 -2.93 5.28
C VAL A 7 -2.04 -3.56 3.90
N CYS A 8 -0.97 -4.33 3.65
CA CYS A 8 -0.75 -5.10 2.43
C CYS A 8 -1.27 -6.52 2.63
N GLY A 9 -2.59 -6.72 2.47
CA GLY A 9 -3.21 -8.03 2.54
C GLY A 9 -3.06 -8.85 1.25
N LYS A 10 -3.36 -10.15 1.31
CA LYS A 10 -3.28 -11.06 0.15
C LYS A 10 -4.20 -10.68 -1.03
N GLN A 11 -5.35 -10.07 -0.74
CA GLN A 11 -6.39 -9.75 -1.73
C GLN A 11 -6.89 -8.30 -1.65
N GLN A 12 -6.29 -7.46 -0.80
CA GLN A 12 -6.75 -6.10 -0.57
C GLN A 12 -5.63 -5.24 -0.01
N LEU A 13 -5.62 -3.98 -0.39
CA LEU A 13 -4.72 -2.96 0.13
C LEU A 13 -5.56 -1.82 0.73
N TYR A 14 -5.22 -1.32 1.92
CA TYR A 14 -5.93 -0.19 2.50
C TYR A 14 -5.12 0.54 3.56
N LEU A 15 -5.53 1.77 3.86
CA LEU A 15 -4.96 2.60 4.93
C LEU A 15 -5.84 2.54 6.18
N GLN A 16 -5.24 2.23 7.31
CA GLN A 16 -5.88 2.28 8.63
C GLN A 16 -5.33 3.42 9.48
N GLN A 17 -6.18 3.95 10.37
CA GLN A 17 -5.74 4.97 11.34
C GLN A 17 -5.03 4.34 12.55
N GLN A 18 -5.40 3.11 12.90
CA GLN A 18 -4.87 2.37 14.05
C GLN A 18 -4.52 0.94 13.62
N ILE A 19 -3.53 0.34 14.26
CA ILE A 19 -3.29 -1.10 14.13
C ILE A 19 -4.39 -1.79 14.93
N ILE A 20 -5.18 -2.64 14.27
CA ILE A 20 -6.08 -3.59 14.92
C ILE A 20 -5.30 -4.90 15.08
N GLU A 21 -5.43 -5.53 16.25
CA GLU A 21 -4.87 -6.86 16.51
C GLU A 21 -5.36 -7.85 15.42
N GLY A 22 -4.44 -8.61 14.83
CA GLY A 22 -4.73 -9.58 13.76
C GLY A 22 -4.35 -9.14 12.34
N PHE A 23 -4.05 -7.86 12.07
CA PHE A 23 -3.61 -7.46 10.71
C PHE A 23 -2.27 -8.06 10.28
N SER A 24 -1.41 -8.40 11.23
CA SER A 24 -0.16 -9.14 10.97
C SER A 24 -0.39 -10.55 10.43
N GLU A 25 -1.57 -11.15 10.70
CA GLU A 25 -1.94 -12.46 10.17
C GLU A 25 -2.44 -12.36 8.72
N ILE A 26 -2.95 -11.19 8.34
CA ILE A 26 -3.51 -10.90 7.01
C ILE A 26 -2.41 -10.50 6.02
N GLY A 27 -1.33 -9.85 6.50
CA GLY A 27 -0.18 -9.50 5.68
C GLY A 27 0.79 -8.52 6.31
N LYS A 28 1.53 -7.80 5.47
CA LYS A 28 2.53 -6.82 5.90
C LYS A 28 1.83 -5.52 6.30
N VAL A 29 2.09 -5.03 7.51
CA VAL A 29 1.58 -3.74 8.01
C VAL A 29 2.75 -2.77 8.11
N ILE A 30 2.59 -1.57 7.53
CA ILE A 30 3.64 -0.55 7.47
C ILE A 30 3.11 0.77 8.00
N GLU A 31 3.83 1.36 8.95
CA GLU A 31 3.52 2.69 9.45
C GLU A 31 4.04 3.78 8.50
N LEU A 32 3.16 4.71 8.15
CA LEU A 32 3.43 5.83 7.25
C LEU A 32 3.19 7.16 7.96
N GLN A 33 4.05 8.13 7.68
CA GLN A 33 3.86 9.55 8.00
C GLN A 33 3.61 10.30 6.71
N LEU A 34 2.34 10.57 6.41
CA LEU A 34 1.89 11.10 5.11
C LEU A 34 1.59 12.60 5.20
N PRO A 35 2.01 13.42 4.22
CA PRO A 35 1.40 14.73 4.01
C PRO A 35 -0.08 14.56 3.64
N ILE A 36 -0.94 15.47 4.08
CA ILE A 36 -2.40 15.36 3.85
C ILE A 36 -2.74 15.30 2.36
N ARG A 37 -2.01 16.03 1.50
CA ARG A 37 -2.23 15.99 0.05
C ARG A 37 -1.96 14.59 -0.51
N ASN A 38 -0.80 14.03 -0.21
CA ASN A 38 -0.41 12.69 -0.66
C ASN A 38 -1.28 11.58 -0.08
N PHE A 39 -1.88 11.79 1.10
CA PHE A 39 -2.83 10.83 1.66
C PHE A 39 -4.03 10.63 0.72
N TRP A 40 -4.64 11.70 0.23
CA TRP A 40 -5.79 11.60 -0.67
C TRP A 40 -5.40 10.96 -2.00
N ASP A 41 -4.25 11.34 -2.56
CA ASP A 41 -3.75 10.74 -3.81
C ASP A 41 -3.52 9.22 -3.66
N ILE A 42 -2.90 8.80 -2.56
CA ILE A 42 -2.68 7.38 -2.26
C ILE A 42 -4.00 6.66 -2.00
N GLU A 43 -4.98 7.30 -1.35
CA GLU A 43 -6.28 6.70 -1.09
C GLU A 43 -7.04 6.41 -2.40
N GLU A 44 -6.98 7.32 -3.36
CA GLU A 44 -7.57 7.11 -4.69
C GLU A 44 -6.87 6.00 -5.46
N ASP A 45 -5.53 5.97 -5.46
CA ASP A 45 -4.76 4.87 -6.08
C ASP A 45 -5.11 3.50 -5.43
N ILE A 46 -5.40 3.49 -4.13
CA ILE A 46 -5.83 2.28 -3.42
C ILE A 46 -7.23 1.83 -3.83
N LYS A 47 -8.16 2.78 -4.01
CA LYS A 47 -9.52 2.47 -4.50
C LYS A 47 -9.45 1.85 -5.90
N GLU A 48 -8.59 2.37 -6.77
CA GLU A 48 -8.34 1.80 -8.09
C GLU A 48 -7.86 0.34 -7.99
N VAL A 49 -6.85 0.07 -7.16
CA VAL A 49 -6.35 -1.31 -6.94
C VAL A 49 -7.45 -2.25 -6.46
N ASN A 50 -8.24 -1.84 -5.46
CA ASN A 50 -9.31 -2.67 -4.91
C ASN A 50 -10.47 -2.86 -5.91
N TYR A 51 -10.73 -1.87 -6.75
CA TYR A 51 -11.69 -1.99 -7.86
C TYR A 51 -11.22 -3.03 -8.88
N LEU A 52 -9.98 -2.93 -9.37
CA LEU A 52 -9.41 -3.89 -10.32
C LEU A 52 -9.40 -5.32 -9.76
N LEU A 53 -9.06 -5.48 -8.48
CA LEU A 53 -9.13 -6.76 -7.76
C LEU A 53 -10.55 -7.33 -7.71
N SER A 54 -11.56 -6.48 -7.47
CA SER A 54 -12.96 -6.88 -7.37
C SER A 54 -13.60 -7.17 -8.72
N ALA A 55 -13.18 -6.44 -9.76
CA ALA A 55 -13.66 -6.60 -11.14
C ALA A 55 -13.08 -7.85 -11.84
N GLY A 56 -12.04 -8.46 -11.27
CA GLY A 56 -11.38 -9.64 -11.85
C GLY A 56 -10.55 -9.30 -13.09
N GLU A 57 -10.01 -8.09 -13.14
CA GLU A 57 -9.18 -7.60 -14.25
C GLU A 57 -7.88 -8.38 -14.40
N SER A 58 -7.15 -8.10 -15.49
CA SER A 58 -5.90 -8.80 -15.79
C SER A 58 -4.90 -8.69 -14.63
N SER A 59 -4.23 -9.81 -14.31
CA SER A 59 -3.23 -9.83 -13.25
C SER A 59 -2.10 -8.80 -13.47
N SER A 60 -1.81 -8.44 -14.72
CA SER A 60 -0.81 -7.41 -15.05
C SER A 60 -1.19 -6.01 -14.62
N GLU A 61 -2.45 -5.60 -14.82
CA GLU A 61 -2.92 -4.26 -14.47
C GLU A 61 -3.02 -4.10 -12.96
N ILE A 62 -3.58 -5.12 -12.28
CA ILE A 62 -3.61 -5.20 -10.81
C ILE A 62 -2.19 -5.07 -10.24
N VAL A 63 -1.23 -5.84 -10.77
CA VAL A 63 0.17 -5.78 -10.31
C VAL A 63 0.79 -4.40 -10.55
N THR A 64 0.48 -3.75 -11.67
CA THR A 64 1.01 -2.43 -12.01
C THR A 64 0.47 -1.35 -11.06
N ALA A 65 -0.84 -1.32 -10.85
CA ALA A 65 -1.50 -0.40 -9.92
C ALA A 65 -1.05 -0.65 -8.48
N TYR A 66 -0.94 -1.92 -8.05
CA TYR A 66 -0.46 -2.28 -6.72
C TYR A 66 0.96 -1.78 -6.48
N ARG A 67 1.87 -2.01 -7.45
CA ARG A 67 3.25 -1.52 -7.38
C ARG A 67 3.35 0.00 -7.32
N LYS A 68 2.49 0.72 -8.05
CA LYS A 68 2.40 2.18 -8.00
C LYS A 68 2.15 2.64 -6.56
N VAL A 69 1.16 2.06 -5.88
CA VAL A 69 0.86 2.42 -4.48
C VAL A 69 2.05 2.17 -3.57
N LEU A 70 2.69 0.99 -3.67
CA LEU A 70 3.83 0.67 -2.82
C LEU A 70 4.98 1.68 -2.97
N ARG A 71 5.29 2.08 -4.21
CA ARG A 71 6.33 3.09 -4.48
C ARG A 71 5.97 4.46 -3.91
N SER A 72 4.71 4.89 -4.10
CA SER A 72 4.22 6.15 -3.55
C SER A 72 4.34 6.21 -2.02
N CYS A 73 4.10 5.09 -1.34
CA CYS A 73 4.19 4.95 0.10
C CYS A 73 5.64 4.86 0.64
N ALA A 74 6.61 4.40 -0.15
CA ALA A 74 7.96 4.06 0.33
C ALA A 74 8.67 5.22 1.04
N GLN A 75 8.62 6.42 0.47
CA GLN A 75 9.25 7.62 1.04
C GLN A 75 8.63 8.07 2.38
N TYR A 76 7.43 7.60 2.69
CA TYR A 76 6.69 7.98 3.90
C TYR A 76 6.77 6.93 5.01
N ALA A 77 7.42 5.80 4.76
CA ALA A 77 7.62 4.74 5.76
C ALA A 77 8.54 5.21 6.88
N THR A 78 8.09 4.98 8.13
CA THR A 78 8.81 5.40 9.35
C THR A 78 10.02 4.52 9.65
N LYS A 79 9.97 3.24 9.27
CA LYS A 79 11.05 2.26 9.46
C LYS A 79 11.78 1.98 8.15
N GLU A 80 13.10 1.86 8.22
CA GLU A 80 13.93 1.58 7.05
C GLU A 80 13.64 0.21 6.44
N ASP A 81 13.44 -0.83 7.26
CA ASP A 81 13.11 -2.17 6.76
C ASP A 81 11.79 -2.19 5.97
N ASP A 82 10.80 -1.43 6.42
CA ASP A 82 9.52 -1.31 5.72
C ASP A 82 9.65 -0.53 4.41
N ARG A 83 10.49 0.51 4.40
CA ARG A 83 10.83 1.27 3.20
C ARG A 83 11.50 0.39 2.14
N LEU A 84 12.51 -0.38 2.54
CA LEU A 84 13.20 -1.32 1.65
C LEU A 84 12.22 -2.38 1.11
N TRP A 85 11.34 -2.91 1.98
CA TRP A 85 10.31 -3.84 1.57
C TRP A 85 9.39 -3.25 0.48
N LEU A 86 8.94 -2.00 0.66
CA LEU A 86 8.11 -1.29 -0.32
C LEU A 86 8.82 -1.09 -1.66
N TYR A 87 10.10 -0.72 -1.64
CA TYR A 87 10.86 -0.59 -2.89
C TYR A 87 11.03 -1.93 -3.60
N LEU A 88 11.38 -2.99 -2.89
CA LEU A 88 11.56 -4.33 -3.46
C LEU A 88 10.27 -4.84 -4.12
N HIS A 89 9.13 -4.63 -3.48
CA HIS A 89 7.83 -5.13 -3.97
C HIS A 89 7.14 -4.16 -4.93
N GLY A 90 7.51 -2.88 -4.92
CA GLY A 90 7.05 -1.85 -5.86
C GLY A 90 7.86 -1.76 -7.16
N SER A 91 9.00 -2.45 -7.24
CA SER A 91 9.85 -2.48 -8.43
C SER A 91 9.29 -3.41 -9.52
N GLU A 92 9.44 -3.03 -10.78
CA GLU A 92 9.28 -3.98 -11.89
C GLU A 92 10.50 -4.89 -11.92
N LYS A 93 10.30 -6.21 -11.81
CA LYS A 93 11.33 -7.15 -12.24
C LYS A 93 11.51 -6.93 -13.75
N ARG A 94 12.64 -6.34 -14.12
CA ARG A 94 13.13 -6.32 -15.51
C ARG A 94 13.48 -7.73 -15.95
#